data_AF-A0A093C0I7-F1
#
_entry.id   AF-A0A093C0I7-F1
#
_cell.length_a   1.000
_cell.length_b   1.000
_cell.length_c   1.000
_cell.angle_alpha   90.00
_cell.angle_beta   90.00
_cell.angle_gamma   90.00
#
_symmetry.space_group_name_H-M   'P 1'
#
loop_
_entity.id
_entity.type
_entity.pdbx_description
1 polymer ?
#
loop_
_entity_poly.entity_id
_entity_poly.type
_entity_poly.pdbx_seq_one_letter_code
_entity_poly.pdbx_strand_id
1 'polypeptide(L)'
;ILSISNIPISLYFDSVTDKINSVVQKHGATLVHCAAGVSRSATLCIAYLMKYHKVTLFEAYNWVKSRRPIIRPNVGFWRQLIDYERKLFGKTMVKMVQTPYGSIPDVYERERRPLMPYWGI
;
A
#
# COMPACT_ATOMS: atom_id res chain seq x y z
N ILE A 1 19.13 1.22 5.91
CA ILE A 1 18.74 -0.06 5.24
C ILE A 1 17.21 -0.22 5.20
N LEU A 2 16.50 0.32 6.19
CA LEU A 2 15.09 0.71 6.08
C LEU A 2 15.04 2.10 5.41
N SER A 3 13.98 2.42 4.65
CA SER A 3 13.65 3.76 4.11
C SER A 3 14.37 4.35 2.88
N ILE A 4 14.82 3.57 1.88
CA ILE A 4 15.08 4.19 0.57
C ILE A 4 13.72 4.47 -0.08
N SER A 5 13.19 5.68 0.14
CA SER A 5 11.89 6.14 -0.35
C SER A 5 11.78 6.17 -1.89
N ASN A 6 12.92 6.12 -2.60
CA ASN A 6 13.00 6.26 -4.05
C ASN A 6 13.21 4.93 -4.80
N ILE A 7 13.05 3.77 -4.14
CA ILE A 7 13.11 2.50 -4.88
C ILE A 7 11.88 2.42 -5.81
N PRO A 8 12.07 2.18 -7.12
CA PRO A 8 10.98 2.07 -8.08
C PRO A 8 10.30 0.69 -8.01
N ILE A 9 9.64 0.40 -6.89
CA ILE A 9 8.92 -0.86 -6.66
C ILE A 9 7.76 -1.07 -7.64
N SER A 10 7.23 0.01 -8.23
CA SER A 10 6.19 -0.01 -9.26
C SER A 10 6.58 -0.80 -10.50
N LEU A 11 7.88 -0.87 -10.84
CA LEU A 11 8.40 -1.70 -11.93
C LEU A 11 8.07 -3.19 -11.76
N TYR A 12 7.82 -3.62 -10.51
CA TYR A 12 7.51 -5.00 -10.17
C TYR A 12 6.02 -5.25 -9.94
N PHE A 13 5.15 -4.22 -10.00
CA PHE A 13 3.72 -4.43 -9.73
C PHE A 13 3.15 -5.44 -10.70
N ASP A 14 3.17 -5.16 -12.01
CA ASP A 14 2.54 -6.06 -12.97
C ASP A 14 3.17 -7.46 -12.97
N SER A 15 4.51 -7.58 -12.99
CA SER A 15 5.17 -8.89 -13.03
C SER A 15 4.92 -9.75 -11.78
N VAL A 16 4.94 -9.16 -10.58
CA VAL A 16 4.70 -9.89 -9.33
C VAL A 16 3.23 -10.23 -9.18
N THR A 17 2.31 -9.29 -9.45
CA THR A 17 0.88 -9.56 -9.34
C THR A 17 0.46 -10.68 -10.28
N ASP A 18 1.01 -10.68 -11.50
CA ASP A 18 0.66 -11.66 -12.54
C ASP A 18 1.21 -13.04 -12.16
N LYS A 19 2.40 -13.08 -11.55
CA LYS A 19 2.96 -14.31 -11.00
C LYS A 19 2.13 -14.87 -9.85
N ILE A 20 1.70 -14.03 -8.90
CA ILE A 20 0.83 -14.46 -7.80
C ILE A 20 -0.47 -15.05 -8.37
N ASN A 21 -1.13 -14.34 -9.30
CA ASN A 21 -2.36 -14.82 -9.90
C ASN A 21 -2.15 -16.14 -10.65
N SER A 22 -1.06 -16.28 -11.42
CA SER A 22 -0.72 -17.52 -12.12
C SER A 22 -0.60 -18.72 -11.17
N VAL A 23 -0.05 -18.53 -9.97
CA VAL A 23 0.02 -19.60 -8.94
C VAL A 23 -1.36 -19.91 -8.38
N VAL A 24 -2.19 -18.91 -8.12
CA VAL A 24 -3.58 -19.08 -7.65
C VAL A 24 -4.41 -19.88 -8.67
N GLN A 25 -4.29 -19.57 -9.97
CA GLN A 25 -4.99 -20.30 -11.05
C GLN A 25 -4.56 -21.77 -11.16
N LYS A 26 -3.40 -22.12 -10.60
CA LYS A 26 -2.90 -23.51 -10.52
C LYS A 26 -3.19 -24.16 -9.17
N HIS A 27 -4.11 -23.59 -8.40
CA HIS A 27 -4.48 -24.04 -7.05
C HIS A 27 -3.29 -24.06 -6.06
N GLY A 28 -2.28 -23.23 -6.28
CA GLY A 28 -1.14 -23.05 -5.39
C GLY A 28 -1.28 -21.82 -4.47
N ALA A 29 -0.28 -21.63 -3.60
CA ALA A 29 -0.17 -20.47 -2.73
C ALA A 29 1.19 -19.76 -2.91
N THR A 30 1.20 -18.43 -2.77
CA THR A 30 2.44 -17.62 -2.84
C THR A 30 2.68 -16.91 -1.51
N LEU A 31 3.88 -17.06 -0.95
CA LEU A 31 4.35 -16.25 0.18
C LEU A 31 5.12 -15.02 -0.34
N VAL A 32 4.59 -13.83 -0.09
CA VAL A 32 5.29 -12.57 -0.37
C VAL A 32 5.90 -12.03 0.94
N HIS A 33 7.22 -12.03 1.05
CA HIS A 33 7.92 -11.54 2.24
C HIS A 33 8.95 -10.44 1.92
N CYS A 34 9.32 -9.70 2.95
CA CYS A 34 10.48 -8.82 2.97
C CYS A 34 11.08 -8.88 4.38
N ALA A 35 12.09 -8.06 4.70
CA ALA A 35 12.78 -8.15 6.00
C ALA A 35 11.85 -8.10 7.24
N ALA A 36 10.89 -7.17 7.28
CA ALA A 36 9.99 -6.99 8.43
C ALA A 36 8.51 -7.33 8.13
N GLY A 37 8.18 -7.58 6.87
CA GLY A 37 6.78 -7.69 6.45
C GLY A 37 5.95 -6.42 6.68
N VAL A 38 6.57 -5.24 6.71
CA VAL A 38 5.91 -3.95 7.02
C VAL A 38 5.63 -3.12 5.76
N SER A 39 6.61 -2.99 4.87
CA SER A 39 6.54 -2.04 3.74
C SER A 39 6.56 -2.74 2.37
N ARG A 40 7.71 -3.22 1.89
CA ARG A 40 7.87 -3.76 0.51
C ARG A 40 6.87 -4.88 0.18
N SER A 41 6.79 -5.92 1.01
CA SER A 41 5.86 -7.03 0.75
C SER A 41 4.40 -6.59 0.84
N ALA A 42 4.05 -5.74 1.80
CA ALA A 42 2.70 -5.20 1.93
C ALA A 42 2.30 -4.40 0.68
N THR A 43 3.21 -3.57 0.14
CA THR A 43 2.98 -2.82 -1.11
C THR A 43 2.65 -3.75 -2.28
N LEU A 44 3.37 -4.85 -2.47
CA LEU A 44 3.10 -5.81 -3.54
C LEU A 44 1.77 -6.55 -3.34
N CYS A 45 1.44 -6.92 -2.10
CA CYS A 45 0.13 -7.51 -1.79
C CYS A 45 -1.02 -6.55 -2.07
N ILE A 46 -0.87 -5.26 -1.73
CA ILE A 46 -1.87 -4.23 -2.03
C ILE A 46 -2.06 -4.06 -3.54
N ALA A 47 -0.96 -4.00 -4.30
CA ALA A 47 -1.01 -3.95 -5.77
C ALA A 47 -1.74 -5.17 -6.37
N TYR A 48 -1.49 -6.36 -5.84
CA TYR A 48 -2.17 -7.60 -6.27
C TYR A 48 -3.69 -7.54 -6.04
N LEU A 49 -4.12 -7.11 -4.85
CA LEU A 49 -5.54 -6.97 -4.55
C LEU A 49 -6.21 -5.96 -5.48
N MET A 50 -5.58 -4.81 -5.75
CA MET A 50 -6.12 -3.88 -6.73
C MET A 50 -6.26 -4.51 -8.12
N LYS A 51 -5.19 -5.12 -8.66
CA LYS A 51 -5.20 -5.64 -10.03
C LYS A 51 -6.17 -6.79 -10.24
N TYR A 52 -6.17 -7.77 -9.33
CA TYR A 52 -6.88 -9.05 -9.52
C TYR A 52 -8.16 -9.20 -8.71
N HIS A 53 -8.28 -8.53 -7.56
CA HIS A 53 -9.53 -8.49 -6.81
C HIS A 53 -10.39 -7.25 -7.12
N LYS A 54 -9.90 -6.35 -7.99
CA LYS A 54 -10.64 -5.17 -8.51
C LYS A 54 -11.16 -4.23 -7.42
N VAL A 55 -10.42 -4.16 -6.30
CA VAL A 55 -10.71 -3.24 -5.20
C VAL A 55 -9.85 -1.98 -5.31
N THR A 56 -10.30 -0.88 -4.74
CA THR A 56 -9.57 0.39 -4.68
C THR A 56 -8.33 0.28 -3.79
N LEU A 57 -7.42 1.26 -3.88
CA LEU A 57 -6.23 1.33 -3.02
C LEU A 57 -6.60 1.41 -1.54
N PHE A 58 -7.64 2.18 -1.21
CA PHE A 58 -8.13 2.30 0.16
C PHE A 58 -8.63 0.95 0.70
N GLU A 59 -9.45 0.24 -0.08
CA GLU A 59 -9.95 -1.08 0.28
C GLU A 59 -8.83 -2.11 0.38
N ALA A 60 -7.93 -2.17 -0.60
CA ALA A 60 -6.78 -3.08 -0.60
C ALA A 60 -5.87 -2.85 0.62
N TYR A 61 -5.56 -1.59 0.94
CA TYR A 61 -4.78 -1.26 2.14
C TYR A 61 -5.46 -1.74 3.41
N ASN A 62 -6.73 -1.39 3.61
CA ASN A 62 -7.48 -1.81 4.81
C ASN A 62 -7.60 -3.33 4.90
N TRP A 63 -7.72 -4.02 3.76
CA TRP A 63 -7.77 -5.47 3.72
C TRP A 63 -6.46 -6.11 4.20
N VAL A 64 -5.31 -5.62 3.74
CA VAL A 64 -4.02 -6.13 4.23
C VAL A 64 -3.80 -5.71 5.69
N LYS A 65 -4.20 -4.48 6.07
CA LYS A 65 -4.06 -3.94 7.43
C LYS A 65 -4.85 -4.75 8.46
N SER A 66 -6.08 -5.14 8.16
CA SER A 66 -6.92 -5.94 9.07
C SER A 66 -6.32 -7.32 9.37
N ARG A 67 -5.59 -7.90 8.41
CA ARG A 67 -4.90 -9.19 8.56
C ARG A 67 -3.50 -9.09 9.14
N ARG A 68 -2.81 -7.96 8.91
CA ARG A 68 -1.48 -7.68 9.42
C ARG A 68 -1.39 -6.22 9.88
N PRO A 69 -1.79 -5.92 11.14
CA PRO A 69 -1.90 -4.53 11.65
C PRO A 69 -0.61 -3.72 11.60
N ILE A 70 0.55 -4.38 11.59
CA ILE A 70 1.86 -3.72 11.55
C ILE A 70 2.25 -3.18 10.16
N ILE A 71 1.50 -3.45 9.09
CA ILE A 71 1.85 -2.90 7.78
C ILE A 71 1.91 -1.38 7.82
N ARG A 72 2.91 -0.85 7.14
CA ARG A 72 3.13 0.58 6.99
C ARG A 72 4.02 0.83 5.77
N PRO A 73 3.48 0.77 4.53
CA PRO A 73 4.22 1.23 3.35
C PRO A 73 4.81 2.62 3.57
N ASN A 74 6.03 2.85 3.09
CA ASN A 74 6.63 4.18 3.16
C ASN A 74 5.95 5.14 2.17
N VAL A 75 6.13 6.45 2.36
CA VAL A 75 5.47 7.50 1.57
C VAL A 75 5.80 7.44 0.06
N GLY A 76 6.99 6.97 -0.32
CA GLY A 76 7.36 6.78 -1.72
C GLY A 76 6.59 5.64 -2.38
N PHE A 77 6.37 4.55 -1.66
CA PHE A 77 5.54 3.44 -2.14
C PHE A 77 4.06 3.81 -2.21
N TRP A 78 3.57 4.67 -1.32
CA TRP A 78 2.22 5.21 -1.42
C TRP A 78 2.00 5.99 -2.70
N ARG A 79 2.94 6.89 -3.08
CA ARG A 79 2.87 7.60 -4.37
C ARG A 79 2.78 6.63 -5.54
N GLN A 80 3.65 5.62 -5.56
CA GLN A 80 3.66 4.60 -6.59
C GLN A 80 2.36 3.78 -6.65
N LEU A 81 1.76 3.46 -5.50
CA LEU A 81 0.46 2.78 -5.43
C LEU A 81 -0.69 3.67 -5.91
N ILE A 82 -0.67 4.96 -5.58
CA ILE A 82 -1.68 5.94 -6.04
C ILE A 82 -1.63 6.06 -7.56
N ASP A 83 -0.44 6.15 -8.15
CA ASP A 83 -0.27 6.19 -9.60
C ASP A 83 -0.71 4.88 -10.26
N TYR A 84 -0.48 3.74 -9.60
CA TYR A 84 -0.95 2.45 -10.08
C TYR A 84 -2.48 2.31 -10.01
N GLU A 85 -3.13 2.80 -8.96
CA GLU A 85 -4.60 2.87 -8.87
C GLU A 85 -5.16 3.73 -10.00
N ARG A 86 -4.55 4.89 -10.27
CA ARG A 86 -4.92 5.75 -11.39
C ARG A 86 -4.78 5.02 -12.74
N LYS A 87 -3.70 4.27 -12.94
CA LYS A 87 -3.49 3.44 -14.15
C LYS A 87 -4.57 2.37 -14.30
N LEU A 88 -4.97 1.71 -13.21
CA LEU A 88 -5.94 0.62 -13.24
C LEU A 88 -7.39 1.07 -13.40
N PHE A 89 -7.77 2.19 -12.77
CA PHE A 89 -9.18 2.56 -12.61
C PHE A 89 -9.52 3.99 -13.08
N GLY A 90 -8.53 4.77 -13.51
CA GLY A 90 -8.73 6.18 -13.90
C GLY A 90 -9.06 7.13 -12.73
N LYS A 91 -9.04 6.63 -11.48
CA LYS A 91 -9.35 7.39 -10.27
C LYS A 91 -8.42 6.99 -9.12
N THR A 92 -8.38 7.81 -8.07
CA THR A 92 -7.57 7.55 -6.86
C THR A 92 -8.40 7.77 -5.60
N MET A 93 -8.42 6.80 -4.70
CA MET A 93 -9.19 6.87 -3.44
C MET A 93 -8.35 7.35 -2.24
N VAL A 94 -7.03 7.39 -2.40
CA VAL A 94 -6.07 7.87 -1.38
C VAL A 94 -5.33 9.09 -1.94
N LYS A 95 -5.14 10.11 -1.11
CA LYS A 95 -4.43 11.35 -1.50
C LYS A 95 -3.22 11.58 -0.61
N MET A 96 -2.18 12.19 -1.17
CA MET A 96 -1.07 12.70 -0.37
C MET A 96 -1.49 14.04 0.24
N VAL A 97 -1.39 14.17 1.56
CA VAL A 97 -1.69 15.40 2.33
C VAL A 97 -0.41 15.95 2.95
N GLN A 98 -0.36 17.27 3.12
CA GLN A 98 0.79 17.95 3.72
C GLN A 98 0.59 18.10 5.23
N THR A 99 1.58 17.70 6.01
CA THR A 99 1.63 17.91 7.47
C THR A 99 2.88 18.69 7.85
N PRO A 100 2.98 19.22 9.09
CA PRO A 100 4.21 19.84 9.59
C PRO A 100 5.43 18.91 9.55
N TYR A 101 5.22 17.59 9.51
CA TYR A 101 6.28 16.57 9.50
C TYR A 101 6.53 15.96 8.11
N GLY A 102 5.94 16.54 7.06
CA GLY A 102 6.08 16.08 5.68
C GLY A 102 4.79 15.54 5.05
N SER A 103 4.89 15.13 3.79
CA SER A 103 3.76 14.62 3.01
C SER A 103 3.51 13.13 3.28
N ILE A 104 2.29 12.80 3.71
CA ILE A 104 1.84 11.44 4.05
C ILE A 104 0.54 11.12 3.31
N PRO A 105 0.16 9.85 3.14
CA PRO A 105 -1.18 9.53 2.64
C PRO A 105 -2.24 9.89 3.69
N ASP A 106 -3.40 10.38 3.25
CA ASP A 106 -4.51 10.80 4.10
C ASP A 106 -5.02 9.69 5.03
N VAL A 107 -4.88 8.42 4.65
CA VAL A 107 -5.18 7.28 5.54
C VAL A 107 -4.34 7.30 6.83
N TYR A 108 -3.06 7.70 6.75
CA TYR A 108 -2.21 7.80 7.94
C TYR A 108 -2.56 9.01 8.81
N GLU A 109 -3.08 10.07 8.21
CA GLU A 109 -3.58 11.23 8.96
C GLU A 109 -4.84 10.86 9.76
N ARG A 110 -5.78 10.14 9.12
CA ARG A 110 -7.00 9.65 9.78
C ARG A 110 -6.70 8.68 10.92
N GLU A 111 -5.69 7.83 10.77
CA GLU A 111 -5.22 6.95 11.86
C GLU A 111 -4.62 7.73 13.05
N ARG A 112 -4.08 8.93 12.83
CA ARG A 112 -3.49 9.77 13.89
C ARG A 112 -4.51 10.62 14.65
N ARG A 113 -5.61 11.02 14.02
CA ARG A 113 -6.60 11.93 14.61
C ARG A 113 -7.17 11.46 15.97
N PRO A 114 -7.41 10.16 16.23
CA PRO A 114 -7.86 9.68 17.54
C PRO A 114 -6.81 9.75 18.65
N LEU A 115 -5.52 9.95 18.30
CA LEU A 115 -4.40 9.94 19.23
C LEU A 115 -3.95 11.34 19.67
N MET A 116 -4.57 12.41 19.13
CA MET A 116 -4.32 13.78 19.58
C MET A 116 -5.32 14.17 20.67
N PRO A 117 -4.88 14.48 21.91
CA PRO A 117 -5.74 15.06 22.93
C PRO A 117 -6.26 16.43 22.44
N TYR A 118 -7.53 16.73 22.69
CA TYR A 118 -8.21 17.98 22.31
C TYR A 118 -7.64 19.27 22.97
N TRP A 119 -6.57 19.19 23.75
CA TRP A 119 -6.02 20.33 24.52
C TRP A 119 -4.99 21.17 23.74
N GLY A 120 -5.18 21.33 22.43
CA GLY A 120 -4.21 21.96 21.52
C GLY A 120 -4.75 23.14 20.72
N ILE A 121 -5.77 23.84 21.23
CA ILE A 121 -6.18 25.19 20.79
C ILE A 121 -6.19 26.07 22.02
#